data_AF-A0A429MWT1-F1
#
_entry.id   AF-A0A429MWT1-F1
#
_cell.length_a   1.000
_cell.length_b   1.000
_cell.length_c   1.000
_cell.angle_alpha   90.00
_cell.angle_beta   90.00
_cell.angle_gamma   90.00
#
_symmetry.space_group_name_H-M   'P 1'
#
loop_
_entity.id
_entity.type
_entity.pdbx_description
1 polymer ?
#
loop_
_entity_poly.entity_id
_entity_poly.type
_entity_poly.pdbx_seq_one_letter_code
_entity_poly.pdbx_strand_id
1 'polypeptide(L)' 'MRIEMKTSDVLARFNAPKIAKLLKISRQAVYQWGEFVPEAAAFKLLEQEP' A
#
# COMPACT_ATOMS: atom_id res chain seq x y z
N MET A 1 8.32 -14.84 -4.50
CA MET A 1 8.77 -14.23 -3.24
C MET A 1 7.57 -13.51 -2.68
N ARG A 2 6.98 -14.00 -1.59
CA ARG A 2 5.77 -13.38 -1.03
C ARG A 2 6.20 -12.16 -0.22
N ILE A 3 5.77 -10.97 -0.63
CA ILE A 3 6.01 -9.75 0.15
C ILE A 3 4.84 -9.58 1.10
N GLU A 4 5.11 -9.67 2.40
CA GLU A 4 4.11 -9.47 3.45
C GLU A 4 4.34 -8.12 4.12
N MET A 5 3.42 -7.19 3.89
CA MET A 5 3.47 -5.84 4.43
C MET A 5 2.12 -5.52 5.06
N LYS A 6 2.10 -5.16 6.34
CA LYS A 6 0.86 -4.84 7.05
C LYS A 6 0.27 -3.54 6.54
N THR A 7 -1.03 -3.55 6.27
CA THR A 7 -1.77 -2.36 5.85
C THR A 7 -1.65 -1.23 6.87
N SER A 8 -1.66 -1.56 8.17
CA SER A 8 -1.49 -0.59 9.27
C SER A 8 -0.20 0.20 9.16
N ASP A 9 0.91 -0.47 8.85
CA ASP A 9 2.24 0.12 8.87
C ASP A 9 2.43 1.05 7.66
N VAL A 10 1.91 0.64 6.50
CA VAL A 10 1.91 1.48 5.29
C VAL A 10 1.03 2.70 5.47
N LEU A 11 -0.16 2.53 6.06
CA LEU A 11 -1.06 3.64 6.32
C LEU A 11 -0.44 4.64 7.29
N ALA A 12 0.21 4.18 8.35
CA ALA A 12 0.91 5.04 9.30
C ALA A 12 2.06 5.84 8.65
N ARG A 13 2.77 5.24 7.69
CA ARG A 13 3.92 5.87 7.02
C ARG A 13 3.53 6.82 5.88
N PHE A 14 2.59 6.41 5.03
CA PHE A 14 2.30 7.12 3.77
C PHE A 14 0.95 7.84 3.78
N ASN A 15 -0.02 7.41 4.60
CA ASN A 15 -1.43 7.78 4.54
C ASN A 15 -2.14 7.33 3.24
N ALA A 16 -3.44 6.99 3.34
CA ALA A 16 -4.23 6.47 2.23
C ALA A 16 -4.27 7.37 0.97
N PRO A 17 -4.36 8.72 1.05
CA PRO A 17 -4.36 9.57 -0.14
C PRO A 17 -3.07 9.51 -0.96
N LYS A 18 -1.93 9.41 -0.28
CA LYS A 18 -0.61 9.34 -0.93
C LYS A 18 -0.43 8.00 -1.63
N ILE A 19 -0.80 6.91 -0.94
CA ILE A 19 -0.78 5.55 -1.48
C ILE A 19 -1.66 5.46 -2.74
N ALA A 20 -2.90 5.98 -2.65
CA ALA A 20 -3.83 6.00 -3.77
C ALA A 20 -3.25 6.71 -5.01
N LYS A 21 -2.61 7.87 -4.81
CA LYS A 21 -1.94 8.62 -5.89
C LYS A 21 -0.77 7.84 -6.48
N LEU A 22 0.06 7.22 -5.63
CA LEU A 22 1.26 6.49 -6.02
C LEU A 22 0.93 5.23 -6.81
N LEU A 23 -0.08 4.48 -6.37
CA LEU A 23 -0.54 3.25 -6.99
C LEU A 23 -1.57 3.47 -8.11
N LYS A 24 -1.98 4.72 -8.35
CA LYS A 24 -3.04 5.09 -9.32
C LYS A 24 -4.36 4.33 -9.08
N ILE A 25 -4.75 4.17 -7.82
CA ILE A 25 -6.02 3.56 -7.40
C ILE A 25 -6.87 4.55 -6.61
N SER A 26 -8.13 4.20 -6.32
CA SER A 26 -8.98 5.04 -5.49
C SER A 26 -8.59 4.96 -4.01
N ARG A 27 -8.87 6.03 -3.25
CA ARG A 27 -8.72 6.00 -1.77
C ARG A 27 -9.56 4.90 -1.14
N GLN A 28 -10.76 4.68 -1.67
CA GLN A 28 -11.64 3.60 -1.22
C GLN A 28 -10.97 2.24 -1.39
N ALA A 29 -10.28 1.98 -2.51
CA ALA A 29 -9.56 0.74 -2.73
C ALA A 29 -8.46 0.51 -1.68
N VAL A 30 -7.76 1.56 -1.25
CA VAL A 30 -6.76 1.48 -0.16
C VAL A 30 -7.43 1.11 1.17
N TYR A 31 -8.59 1.69 1.49
CA TYR A 31 -9.33 1.35 2.71
C TYR A 31 -9.98 -0.03 2.69
N GLN A 32 -10.13 -0.64 1.52
CA GLN A 32 -10.64 -2.01 1.36
C GLN A 32 -9.53 -3.06 1.51
N TRP A 33 -8.27 -2.65 1.71
CA TRP A 33 -7.22 -3.59 2.03
C TRP A 33 -7.49 -4.27 3.38
N GLY A 34 -7.25 -5.57 3.44
CA GLY A 34 -7.35 -6.35 4.66
C GLY A 34 -6.15 -6.11 5.58
N GLU A 35 -5.79 -7.12 6.38
CA GLU A 35 -4.62 -7.06 7.27
C GLU A 35 -3.31 -6.74 6.52
N PHE A 36 -3.19 -7.22 5.28
CA PHE A 36 -2.01 -7.05 4.44
C PHE A 36 -2.29 -6.28 3.16
N VAL A 37 -1.27 -5.57 2.71
CA VAL A 37 -1.27 -4.88 1.42
C VAL A 37 -1.24 -5.92 0.30
N PRO A 38 -2.04 -5.75 -0.78
CA PRO A 38 -1.97 -6.62 -1.95
C PRO A 38 -0.55 -6.67 -2.52
N GLU A 39 -0.09 -7.86 -2.92
CA GLU A 39 1.31 -8.09 -3.32
C GLU A 39 1.80 -7.12 -4.43
N ALA A 40 0.97 -6.87 -5.44
CA ALA A 40 1.30 -5.92 -6.51
C ALA A 40 1.48 -4.48 -6.01
N ALA A 41 0.70 -4.08 -5.01
CA ALA A 41 0.83 -2.77 -4.37
C ALA A 41 2.07 -2.73 -3.46
N ALA A 42 2.35 -3.80 -2.71
CA ALA A 42 3.52 -3.90 -1.84
C ALA A 42 4.83 -3.80 -2.64
N PHE A 43 4.91 -4.46 -3.81
CA PHE A 43 6.06 -4.35 -4.70
C PHE A 43 6.31 -2.91 -5.14
N LYS A 44 5.25 -2.22 -5.60
CA LYS A 44 5.33 -0.83 -6.04
C LYS A 44 5.68 0.15 -4.92
N LEU A 45 5.24 -0.14 -3.70
CA LEU A 45 5.57 0.66 -2.52
C LEU A 45 7.04 0.47 -2.11
N LEU A 46 7.56 -0.76 -2.18
CA LEU A 46 8.97 -1.05 -1.94
C LEU A 46 9.89 -0.40 -2.98
N GLU A 47 9.49 -0.34 -4.25
CA GLU A 47 10.26 0.38 -5.29
C GLU A 47 10.39 1.88 -5.01
N GLN A 48 9.56 2.44 -4.14
CA GLN A 48 9.55 3.86 -3.77
C GLN A 48 10.28 4.12 -2.44
N GLU A 49 10.72 3.06 -1.75
CA GLU A 49 11.58 3.11 -0.58
C GLU A 49 13.05 2.92 -1.03
N PRO A 50 13.92 3.94 -0.98
CA PRO A 50 15.37 3.71 -1.00
C PRO A 50 15.84 3.08 0.33
#